data_AF-A0A3C1NKN0-F1
#
_entry.id   AF-A0A3C1NKN0-F1
#
_cell.length_a   1.000
_cell.length_b   1.000
_cell.length_c   1.000
_cell.angle_alpha   90.00
_cell.angle_beta   90.00
_cell.angle_gamma   90.00
#
_symmetry.space_group_name_H-M   'P 1'
#
loop_
_entity.id
_entity.type
_entity.pdbx_description
1 polymer ?
#
loop_
_entity_poly.entity_id
_entity_poly.type
_entity_poly.pdbx_seq_one_letter_code
_entity_poly.pdbx_strand_id
1 'polypeptide(L)'
;MKYVFCMLMAGLLGMQSQLSAQALSYVDPAISYQRILLEKSGEGSYKQIGNFKVIGTPYLYGNSFKGNVYTPAEKAENADISYNTYNQQVEVVQSGATKPLMMSLQDVDSFKLIIKDKNGTPEVLSFINASQVDKSKKLFMQEVYNGKRFSLLKAYSSTMGYVSTNYVQSELRQFDLIVDYYYFDVQKPGIKKLKISAKNLKSEFSSVADISAITSGDDFEKNTEFALKEIFALLNSK
;
A
#
# COMPACT_ATOMS: atom_id res chain seq x y z
N MET A 1 -40.14 -29.86 -47.45
CA MET A 1 -39.69 -28.59 -46.84
C MET A 1 -39.84 -28.74 -45.34
N LYS A 2 -38.97 -29.41 -44.58
CA LYS A 2 -37.50 -29.36 -44.47
C LYS A 2 -36.99 -27.97 -44.08
N TYR A 3 -36.73 -27.81 -42.77
CA TYR A 3 -35.66 -27.02 -42.15
C TYR A 3 -35.60 -25.51 -42.43
N VAL A 4 -36.54 -24.69 -41.91
CA VAL A 4 -36.33 -23.22 -41.87
C VAL A 4 -36.90 -22.56 -40.60
N PHE A 5 -37.00 -23.26 -39.46
CA PHE A 5 -37.53 -22.62 -38.23
C PHE A 5 -36.76 -22.91 -36.94
N CYS A 6 -35.54 -23.49 -37.04
CA CYS A 6 -34.64 -23.68 -35.88
C CYS A 6 -33.32 -22.91 -36.01
N MET A 7 -33.27 -21.84 -36.80
CA MET A 7 -32.03 -21.10 -37.07
C MET A 7 -32.16 -19.60 -36.78
N LEU A 8 -32.90 -19.23 -35.74
CA LEU A 8 -32.99 -17.85 -35.23
C LEU A 8 -33.02 -17.77 -33.69
N MET A 9 -32.66 -18.87 -33.02
CA MET A 9 -32.52 -18.98 -31.56
C MET A 9 -31.18 -19.65 -31.20
N ALA A 10 -30.15 -19.45 -32.04
CA ALA A 10 -28.77 -19.87 -31.80
C ALA A 10 -27.76 -18.73 -32.11
N GLY A 11 -28.26 -17.51 -32.32
CA GLY A 11 -27.45 -16.32 -32.65
C GLY A 11 -27.29 -15.31 -31.51
N LEU A 12 -27.74 -15.64 -30.29
CA LEU A 12 -27.76 -14.73 -29.14
C LEU A 12 -27.09 -15.29 -27.87
N LEU A 13 -26.37 -16.40 -27.97
CA LEU A 13 -25.68 -17.06 -26.85
C LEU A 13 -24.17 -17.28 -27.09
N GLY A 14 -23.60 -16.69 -28.13
CA GLY A 14 -22.19 -16.90 -28.52
C GLY A 14 -21.23 -15.72 -28.23
N MET A 15 -21.72 -14.59 -27.71
CA MET A 15 -20.89 -13.38 -27.51
C MET A 15 -20.77 -12.94 -26.04
N GLN A 16 -20.83 -13.87 -25.09
CA GLN A 16 -20.57 -13.59 -23.66
C GLN A 16 -19.22 -14.11 -23.15
N SER A 17 -18.30 -14.57 -24.01
CA SER A 17 -16.98 -15.06 -23.58
C SER A 17 -15.80 -14.20 -24.06
N GLN A 18 -16.01 -12.92 -24.33
CA GLN A 18 -14.92 -11.97 -24.66
C GLN A 18 -14.98 -10.70 -23.82
N LEU A 19 -15.14 -10.84 -22.50
CA LEU A 19 -14.78 -9.79 -21.54
C LEU A 19 -14.02 -10.39 -20.35
N SER A 20 -13.13 -11.35 -20.60
CA SER A 20 -11.95 -11.53 -19.75
C SER A 20 -10.92 -10.47 -20.12
N ALA A 21 -11.31 -9.19 -19.97
CA ALA A 21 -10.37 -8.08 -19.99
C ALA A 21 -9.44 -8.28 -18.79
N GLN A 22 -8.29 -8.88 -19.06
CA GLN A 22 -7.07 -8.84 -18.27
C GLN A 22 -7.31 -8.79 -16.77
N ALA A 23 -7.27 -9.97 -16.13
CA ALA A 23 -7.08 -10.10 -14.70
C ALA A 23 -5.77 -9.41 -14.29
N LEU A 24 -5.84 -8.09 -14.10
CA LEU A 24 -4.90 -7.37 -13.27
C LEU A 24 -5.20 -7.87 -11.86
N SER A 25 -4.32 -8.72 -11.32
CA SER A 25 -4.27 -8.83 -9.86
C SER A 25 -4.20 -7.41 -9.31
N TYR A 26 -5.00 -7.11 -8.31
CA TYR A 26 -4.93 -5.81 -7.64
C TYR A 26 -3.56 -5.71 -7.01
N VAL A 27 -2.65 -5.08 -7.72
CA VAL A 27 -1.36 -4.66 -7.20
C VAL A 27 -1.62 -3.38 -6.42
N ASP A 28 -0.99 -3.29 -5.26
CA ASP A 28 -1.00 -2.08 -4.44
C ASP A 28 -0.81 -0.81 -5.30
N PRO A 29 -1.63 0.24 -5.12
CA PRO A 29 -1.52 1.45 -5.92
C PRO A 29 -0.12 2.10 -5.87
N ALA A 30 0.56 2.04 -4.72
CA ALA A 30 1.90 2.59 -4.56
C ALA A 30 2.95 1.77 -5.33
N ILE A 31 2.83 0.44 -5.31
CA ILE A 31 3.71 -0.45 -6.11
C ILE A 31 3.48 -0.21 -7.61
N SER A 32 2.22 -0.11 -8.02
CA SER A 32 1.85 0.15 -9.42
C SER A 32 2.43 1.48 -9.90
N TYR A 33 2.34 2.51 -9.06
CA TYR A 33 2.91 3.82 -9.36
C TYR A 33 4.44 3.79 -9.46
N GLN A 34 5.13 3.11 -8.53
CA GLN A 34 6.59 2.94 -8.58
C GLN A 34 7.03 2.27 -9.88
N ARG A 35 6.30 1.23 -10.33
CA ARG A 35 6.58 0.55 -11.60
C ARG A 35 6.44 1.50 -12.78
N ILE A 36 5.35 2.26 -12.86
CA ILE A 36 5.14 3.26 -13.92
C ILE A 36 6.25 4.31 -13.93
N LEU A 37 6.71 4.75 -12.75
CA LEU A 37 7.85 5.66 -12.66
C LEU A 37 9.12 5.00 -13.21
N LEU A 38 9.46 3.79 -12.81
CA LEU A 38 10.65 3.09 -13.31
C LEU A 38 10.60 2.88 -14.83
N GLU A 39 9.43 2.57 -15.39
CA GLU A 39 9.22 2.46 -16.84
C GLU A 39 9.41 3.80 -17.57
N LYS A 40 8.98 4.91 -16.97
CA LYS A 40 9.07 6.26 -17.55
C LYS A 40 10.42 6.94 -17.31
N SER A 41 11.13 6.61 -16.24
CA SER A 41 12.39 7.22 -15.82
C SER A 41 13.60 6.79 -16.67
N GLY A 42 13.39 6.29 -17.89
CA GLY A 42 14.44 5.83 -18.81
C GLY A 42 15.66 6.76 -18.83
N GLU A 43 16.82 6.18 -18.49
CA GLU A 43 18.22 6.66 -18.55
C GLU A 43 18.58 8.09 -18.07
N GLY A 44 17.63 8.93 -17.64
CA GLY A 44 17.89 10.38 -17.49
C GLY A 44 17.89 10.93 -16.07
N SER A 45 17.24 10.28 -15.10
CA SER A 45 17.08 10.81 -13.74
C SER A 45 17.55 9.83 -12.68
N TYR A 46 18.74 10.07 -12.14
CA TYR A 46 19.34 9.27 -11.07
C TYR A 46 19.43 10.08 -9.77
N LYS A 47 19.19 9.42 -8.63
CA LYS A 47 19.56 9.93 -7.31
C LYS A 47 20.88 9.27 -6.90
N GLN A 48 21.89 10.07 -6.55
CA GLN A 48 23.14 9.56 -6.01
C GLN A 48 22.95 9.19 -4.52
N ILE A 49 23.19 7.93 -4.16
CA ILE A 49 23.17 7.47 -2.76
C ILE A 49 24.47 6.71 -2.49
N GLY A 50 25.36 7.35 -1.74
CA GLY A 50 26.73 6.86 -1.58
C GLY A 50 27.39 6.69 -2.94
N ASN A 51 27.84 5.47 -3.23
CA ASN A 51 28.49 5.13 -4.49
C ASN A 51 27.51 4.66 -5.59
N PHE A 52 26.21 4.59 -5.30
CA PHE A 52 25.20 4.07 -6.23
C PHE A 52 24.45 5.18 -6.95
N LYS A 53 24.13 4.92 -8.21
CA LYS A 53 23.13 5.67 -8.98
C LYS A 53 21.80 4.93 -8.82
N VAL A 54 20.79 5.59 -8.27
CA VAL A 54 19.52 4.96 -7.94
C VAL A 54 18.40 5.53 -8.80
N ILE A 55 17.68 4.67 -9.52
CA ILE A 55 16.46 5.03 -10.28
C ILE A 55 15.18 4.83 -9.45
N GLY A 56 14.11 5.49 -9.90
CA GLY A 56 12.83 5.51 -9.19
C GLY A 56 12.80 6.55 -8.06
N THR A 57 11.89 6.36 -7.12
CA THR A 57 11.69 7.31 -6.02
C THR A 57 11.60 6.61 -4.67
N PRO A 58 12.13 7.23 -3.59
CA PRO A 58 11.90 6.77 -2.23
C PRO A 58 10.58 7.31 -1.65
N TYR A 59 9.88 8.19 -2.36
CA TYR A 59 8.66 8.80 -1.86
C TYR A 59 7.44 7.93 -2.18
N LEU A 60 6.58 7.71 -1.17
CA LEU A 60 5.31 7.02 -1.35
C LEU A 60 4.45 7.80 -2.37
N TYR A 61 4.05 7.13 -3.45
CA TYR A 61 3.39 7.74 -4.63
C TYR A 61 4.20 8.86 -5.33
N GLY A 62 5.51 8.91 -5.08
CA GLY A 62 6.52 9.71 -5.78
C GLY A 62 6.49 11.23 -5.68
N ASN A 63 5.44 11.82 -5.11
CA ASN A 63 5.27 13.27 -4.99
C ASN A 63 4.80 13.66 -3.60
N SER A 64 4.65 14.98 -3.38
CA SER A 64 3.94 15.52 -2.24
C SER A 64 2.43 15.48 -2.44
N PHE A 65 1.69 15.27 -1.36
CA PHE A 65 0.23 15.28 -1.32
C PHE A 65 -0.26 16.24 -0.25
N LYS A 66 -1.44 16.82 -0.45
CA LYS A 66 -2.08 17.58 0.61
C LYS A 66 -2.37 16.68 1.80
N GLY A 67 -2.20 17.21 3.00
CA GLY A 67 -2.51 16.47 4.21
C GLY A 67 -2.17 17.21 5.47
N ASN A 68 -2.17 16.46 6.58
CA ASN A 68 -1.93 17.00 7.91
C ASN A 68 -0.80 16.22 8.59
N VAL A 69 0.06 16.89 9.35
CA VAL A 69 1.06 16.26 10.22
C VAL A 69 0.82 16.68 11.66
N TYR A 70 0.96 15.72 12.57
CA TYR A 70 0.81 15.89 14.01
C TYR A 70 2.12 15.50 14.68
N THR A 71 2.68 16.41 15.47
CA THR A 71 3.87 16.22 16.29
C THR A 71 3.48 16.32 17.77
N PRO A 72 4.36 15.96 18.71
CA PRO A 72 4.07 16.08 20.13
C PRO A 72 3.78 17.52 20.58
N ALA A 73 4.31 18.52 19.85
CA ALA A 73 4.21 19.94 20.22
C ALA A 73 3.23 20.73 19.35
N GLU A 74 3.12 20.38 18.06
CA GLU A 74 2.46 21.22 17.06
C GLU A 74 1.72 20.37 16.02
N LYS A 75 0.89 21.04 15.21
CA LYS A 75 0.24 20.43 14.05
C LYS A 75 0.35 21.34 12.83
N ALA A 76 0.52 20.72 11.67
CA ALA A 76 0.44 21.38 10.37
C ALA A 76 -0.77 20.80 9.61
N GLU A 77 -1.68 21.67 9.17
CA GLU A 77 -2.88 21.28 8.43
C GLU A 77 -2.81 21.80 7.00
N ASN A 78 -3.35 21.03 6.04
CA ASN A 78 -3.39 21.36 4.62
C ASN A 78 -2.00 21.68 4.01
N ALA A 79 -0.95 21.06 4.53
CA ALA A 79 0.40 21.19 4.03
C ALA A 79 0.67 20.19 2.90
N ASP A 80 1.69 20.46 2.08
CA ASP A 80 2.19 19.48 1.11
C ASP A 80 3.16 18.54 1.82
N ILE A 81 2.81 17.26 1.87
CA ILE A 81 3.51 16.22 2.62
C ILE A 81 4.07 15.18 1.66
N SER A 82 5.36 14.90 1.77
CA SER A 82 6.01 13.76 1.09
C SER A 82 6.47 12.75 2.13
N TYR A 83 6.16 11.48 1.94
CA TYR A 83 6.60 10.42 2.84
C TYR A 83 7.71 9.59 2.20
N ASN A 84 8.92 9.64 2.76
CA ASN A 84 10.06 8.87 2.31
C ASN A 84 10.09 7.49 3.00
N THR A 85 9.79 6.45 2.24
CA THR A 85 9.69 5.07 2.73
C THR A 85 11.06 4.39 2.86
N TYR A 86 12.12 4.97 2.32
CA TYR A 86 13.49 4.43 2.45
C TYR A 86 14.09 4.75 3.82
N ASN A 87 13.92 5.98 4.31
CA ASN A 87 14.50 6.43 5.59
C ASN A 87 13.46 6.75 6.67
N GLN A 88 12.17 6.52 6.39
CA GLN A 88 11.06 6.75 7.33
C GLN A 88 10.98 8.21 7.78
N GLN A 89 11.10 9.15 6.83
CA GLN A 89 10.99 10.59 7.07
C GLN A 89 9.75 11.17 6.40
N VAL A 90 9.20 12.22 7.02
CA VAL A 90 8.09 13.01 6.49
C VAL A 90 8.61 14.40 6.16
N GLU A 91 8.47 14.81 4.92
CA GLU A 91 8.82 16.15 4.46
C GLU A 91 7.56 17.00 4.40
N VAL A 92 7.58 18.18 5.01
CA VAL A 92 6.48 19.14 4.98
C VAL A 92 6.94 20.40 4.25
N VAL A 93 6.32 20.68 3.12
CA VAL A 93 6.49 21.92 2.39
C VAL A 93 5.40 22.89 2.83
N GLN A 94 5.81 23.92 3.58
CA GLN A 94 4.93 25.03 3.94
C GLN A 94 4.90 26.09 2.82
N SER A 95 3.75 26.75 2.66
CA SER A 95 3.60 27.83 1.68
C SER A 95 4.57 28.97 2.01
N GLY A 96 5.42 29.35 1.05
CA GLY A 96 6.43 30.41 1.22
C GLY A 96 7.79 29.95 1.77
N ALA A 97 7.96 28.67 2.13
CA ALA A 97 9.25 28.13 2.53
C ALA A 97 10.10 27.75 1.30
N THR A 98 11.39 28.11 1.33
CA THR A 98 12.35 27.76 0.25
C THR A 98 12.89 26.34 0.36
N LYS A 99 12.71 25.68 1.51
CA LYS A 99 13.13 24.29 1.75
C LYS A 99 12.05 23.53 2.52
N PRO A 100 11.81 22.24 2.21
CA PRO A 100 10.95 21.39 3.01
C PRO A 100 11.50 21.23 4.43
N LEU A 101 10.60 21.19 5.41
CA LEU A 101 10.92 20.75 6.76
C LEU A 101 10.97 19.23 6.77
N MET A 102 12.17 18.67 6.99
CA MET A 102 12.38 17.23 7.10
C MET A 102 12.17 16.80 8.54
N MET A 103 11.20 15.93 8.79
CA MET A 103 10.90 15.39 10.11
C MET A 103 11.17 13.89 10.13
N SER A 104 11.86 13.44 11.17
CA SER A 104 12.17 12.03 11.39
C SER A 104 11.08 11.35 12.21
N LEU A 105 11.19 10.03 12.36
CA LEU A 105 10.23 9.23 13.12
C LEU A 105 10.03 9.72 14.56
N GLN A 106 11.04 10.28 15.22
CA GLN A 106 10.91 10.76 16.60
C GLN A 106 10.16 12.09 16.70
N ASP A 107 10.05 12.82 15.58
CA ASP A 107 9.49 14.16 15.54
C ASP A 107 7.98 14.15 15.19
N VAL A 108 7.46 13.01 14.71
CA VAL A 108 6.10 12.88 14.19
C VAL A 108 5.35 11.76 14.91
N ASP A 109 4.16 12.07 15.42
CA ASP A 109 3.27 11.09 16.02
C ASP A 109 2.40 10.41 14.97
N SER A 110 1.84 11.21 14.05
CA SER A 110 1.01 10.72 12.95
C SER A 110 0.95 11.74 11.82
N PHE A 111 0.55 11.28 10.65
CA PHE A 111 0.23 12.15 9.52
C PHE A 111 -0.89 11.56 8.67
N LYS A 112 -1.50 12.40 7.84
CA LYS A 112 -2.54 12.03 6.90
C LYS A 112 -2.15 12.51 5.51
N LEU A 113 -2.37 11.67 4.50
CA LEU A 113 -2.25 12.02 3.10
C LEU A 113 -3.64 12.01 2.47
N ILE A 114 -3.96 13.04 1.70
CA ILE A 114 -5.18 13.11 0.90
C ILE A 114 -4.78 12.76 -0.53
N ILE A 115 -5.08 11.53 -0.92
CA ILE A 115 -4.87 11.06 -2.29
C ILE A 115 -6.20 11.05 -3.04
N LYS A 116 -6.17 10.91 -4.36
CA LYS A 116 -7.37 10.66 -5.16
C LYS A 116 -7.44 9.19 -5.50
N ASP A 117 -8.61 8.59 -5.31
CA ASP A 117 -8.88 7.24 -5.80
C ASP A 117 -8.91 7.21 -7.35
N LYS A 118 -9.15 6.02 -7.93
CA LYS A 118 -9.24 5.84 -9.38
C LYS A 118 -10.33 6.68 -10.05
N ASN A 119 -11.35 7.09 -9.29
CA ASN A 119 -12.48 7.89 -9.75
C ASN A 119 -12.28 9.39 -9.49
N GLY A 120 -11.15 9.78 -8.89
CA GLY A 120 -10.85 11.17 -8.53
C GLY A 120 -11.41 11.59 -7.17
N THR A 121 -12.04 10.69 -6.42
CA THR A 121 -12.59 10.95 -5.08
C THR A 121 -11.45 11.10 -4.07
N PRO A 122 -11.45 12.14 -3.23
CA PRO A 122 -10.48 12.25 -2.14
C PRO A 122 -10.58 11.06 -1.17
N GLU A 123 -9.46 10.39 -0.96
CA GLU A 123 -9.27 9.34 0.04
C GLU A 123 -8.22 9.81 1.06
N VAL A 124 -8.54 9.66 2.34
CA VAL A 124 -7.65 10.05 3.44
C VAL A 124 -6.92 8.82 3.95
N LEU A 125 -5.61 8.75 3.70
CA LEU A 125 -4.73 7.74 4.24
C LEU A 125 -4.18 8.22 5.58
N SER A 126 -4.46 7.51 6.66
CA SER A 126 -3.95 7.85 8.00
C SER A 126 -2.74 6.99 8.35
N PHE A 127 -1.65 7.61 8.76
CA PHE A 127 -0.40 6.96 9.14
C PHE A 127 -0.06 7.28 10.58
N ILE A 128 0.30 6.26 11.34
CA ILE A 128 0.74 6.37 12.72
C ILE A 128 2.21 6.02 12.85
N ASN A 129 2.89 6.67 13.79
CA ASN A 129 4.20 6.25 14.23
C ASN A 129 4.07 4.95 15.04
N ALA A 130 4.44 3.82 14.44
CA ALA A 130 4.27 2.52 15.08
C ALA A 130 5.10 2.39 16.37
N SER A 131 6.14 3.21 16.56
CA SER A 131 6.97 3.18 17.77
C SER A 131 6.25 3.66 19.03
N GLN A 132 5.15 4.41 18.86
CA GLN A 132 4.28 4.87 19.95
C GLN A 132 3.43 3.71 20.52
N VAL A 133 3.15 2.69 19.71
CA VAL A 133 2.37 1.50 20.10
C VAL A 133 3.29 0.34 20.46
N ASP A 134 4.33 0.12 19.65
CA ASP A 134 5.34 -0.93 19.84
C ASP A 134 6.72 -0.35 19.58
N LYS A 135 7.48 -0.10 20.65
CA LYS A 135 8.82 0.53 20.58
C LYS A 135 9.80 -0.19 19.66
N SER A 136 9.58 -1.48 19.33
CA SER A 136 10.41 -2.24 18.39
C SER A 136 10.16 -1.88 16.93
N LYS A 137 9.03 -1.24 16.60
CA LYS A 137 8.69 -0.81 15.24
C LYS A 137 9.16 0.61 15.01
N LYS A 138 10.19 0.77 14.17
CA LYS A 138 10.77 2.08 13.81
C LYS A 138 10.33 2.50 12.39
N LEU A 139 9.03 2.57 12.18
CA LEU A 139 8.44 2.96 10.89
C LEU A 139 7.05 3.59 11.08
N PHE A 140 6.58 4.29 10.05
CA PHE A 140 5.17 4.68 9.97
C PHE A 140 4.34 3.57 9.34
N MET A 141 3.15 3.34 9.89
CA MET A 141 2.18 2.37 9.36
C MET A 141 0.87 3.06 9.04
N GLN A 142 0.32 2.79 7.87
CA GLN A 142 -1.03 3.16 7.49
C GLN A 142 -2.04 2.35 8.29
N GLU A 143 -3.02 3.02 8.89
CA GLU A 143 -4.21 2.38 9.46
C GLU A 143 -5.19 2.05 8.33
N VAL A 144 -5.26 0.77 7.97
CA VAL A 144 -6.10 0.27 6.87
C VAL A 144 -7.50 -0.08 7.38
N TYR A 145 -7.59 -0.58 8.60
CA TYR A 145 -8.84 -0.83 9.31
C TYR A 145 -8.63 -0.56 10.80
N ASN A 146 -9.44 0.30 11.39
CA ASN A 146 -9.39 0.62 12.82
C ASN A 146 -10.62 0.01 13.51
N GLY A 147 -10.40 -1.09 14.23
CA GLY A 147 -11.43 -1.83 14.95
C GLY A 147 -11.27 -1.73 16.46
N LYS A 148 -12.34 -2.01 17.21
CA LYS A 148 -12.36 -1.91 18.68
C LYS A 148 -11.35 -2.85 19.37
N ARG A 149 -11.13 -4.03 18.79
CA ARG A 149 -10.18 -5.03 19.31
C ARG A 149 -9.01 -5.22 18.35
N PHE A 150 -9.29 -5.48 17.08
CA PHE A 150 -8.27 -5.72 16.06
C PHE A 150 -8.16 -4.55 15.10
N SER A 151 -6.95 -4.06 14.87
CA SER A 151 -6.65 -3.07 13.83
C SER A 151 -5.70 -3.66 12.79
N LEU A 152 -5.98 -3.39 11.51
CA LEU A 152 -5.15 -3.75 10.38
C LEU A 152 -4.24 -2.57 10.02
N LEU A 153 -2.94 -2.85 9.99
CA LEU A 153 -1.90 -1.88 9.71
C LEU A 153 -1.14 -2.30 8.44
N LYS A 154 -0.65 -1.32 7.70
CA LYS A 154 0.12 -1.54 6.48
C LYS A 154 1.37 -0.68 6.49
N ALA A 155 2.50 -1.30 6.25
CA ALA A 155 3.79 -0.66 6.23
C ALA A 155 4.31 -0.57 4.79
N TYR A 156 4.95 0.57 4.50
CA TYR A 156 5.70 0.77 3.26
C TYR A 156 7.17 0.98 3.62
N SER A 157 8.05 0.21 3.00
CA SER A 157 9.49 0.33 3.16
C SER A 157 10.15 0.21 1.80
N SER A 158 11.08 1.10 1.49
CA SER A 158 11.85 0.99 0.25
C SER A 158 13.23 0.41 0.52
N THR A 159 13.72 -0.44 -0.39
CA THR A 159 15.10 -0.95 -0.39
C THR A 159 15.80 -0.60 -1.70
N MET A 160 17.14 -0.64 -1.71
CA MET A 160 17.92 -0.49 -2.94
C MET A 160 18.17 -1.87 -3.57
N GLY A 161 17.44 -2.17 -4.64
CA GLY A 161 17.57 -3.41 -5.40
C GLY A 161 18.48 -3.27 -6.63
N TYR A 162 18.82 -4.41 -7.22
CA TYR A 162 19.54 -4.47 -8.49
C TYR A 162 18.60 -4.20 -9.65
N VAL A 163 19.10 -3.50 -10.67
CA VAL A 163 18.38 -3.34 -11.94
C VAL A 163 18.65 -4.56 -12.81
N SER A 164 17.67 -5.46 -12.92
CA SER A 164 17.81 -6.76 -13.62
C SER A 164 18.00 -6.65 -15.13
N THR A 165 17.79 -5.48 -15.72
CA THR A 165 17.92 -5.21 -17.16
C THR A 165 19.25 -4.57 -17.54
N ASN A 166 20.08 -4.18 -16.57
CA ASN A 166 21.35 -3.50 -16.82
C ASN A 166 22.49 -4.16 -16.03
N TYR A 167 23.08 -5.19 -16.64
CA TYR A 167 24.20 -5.95 -16.07
C TYR A 167 25.56 -5.25 -16.22
N VAL A 168 25.62 -4.16 -17.01
CA VAL A 168 26.88 -3.48 -17.34
C VAL A 168 27.23 -2.43 -16.28
N GLN A 169 26.23 -1.76 -15.69
CA GLN A 169 26.42 -0.75 -14.66
C GLN A 169 26.26 -1.36 -13.27
N SER A 170 27.34 -1.92 -12.73
CA SER A 170 27.36 -2.55 -11.40
C SER A 170 26.97 -1.60 -10.25
N GLU A 171 27.06 -0.29 -10.46
CA GLU A 171 26.66 0.76 -9.52
C GLU A 171 25.19 1.18 -9.62
N LEU A 172 24.47 0.69 -10.63
CA LEU A 172 23.06 1.03 -10.83
C LEU A 172 22.18 0.24 -9.85
N ARG A 173 21.30 0.95 -9.17
CA ARG A 173 20.29 0.40 -8.25
C ARG A 173 18.93 0.99 -8.57
N GLN A 174 17.87 0.38 -8.06
CA GLN A 174 16.52 0.92 -8.08
C GLN A 174 15.90 0.90 -6.69
N PHE A 175 14.95 1.80 -6.46
CA PHE A 175 14.09 1.71 -5.29
C PHE A 175 13.01 0.64 -5.49
N ASP A 176 13.08 -0.41 -4.68
CA ASP A 176 12.05 -1.44 -4.57
C ASP A 176 11.15 -1.13 -3.38
N LEU A 177 9.86 -0.88 -3.66
CA LEU A 177 8.86 -0.66 -2.62
C LEU A 177 8.32 -2.00 -2.11
N ILE A 178 8.48 -2.24 -0.81
CA ILE A 178 7.98 -3.40 -0.09
C ILE A 178 6.73 -2.98 0.68
N VAL A 179 5.68 -3.79 0.56
CA VAL A 179 4.42 -3.64 1.30
C VAL A 179 4.26 -4.83 2.24
N ASP A 180 4.12 -4.53 3.53
CA ASP A 180 3.89 -5.53 4.58
C ASP A 180 2.63 -5.21 5.37
N TYR A 181 1.87 -6.23 5.73
CA TYR A 181 0.71 -6.09 6.61
C TYR A 181 1.03 -6.51 8.04
N TYR A 182 0.45 -5.79 8.98
CA TYR A 182 0.58 -6.02 10.41
C TYR A 182 -0.80 -5.93 11.06
N TYR A 183 -0.89 -6.42 12.29
CA TYR A 183 -2.07 -6.22 13.10
C TYR A 183 -1.72 -5.89 14.55
N PHE A 184 -2.66 -5.18 15.16
CA PHE A 184 -2.68 -4.90 16.59
C PHE A 184 -3.95 -5.50 17.19
N ASP A 185 -3.82 -6.20 18.31
CA ASP A 185 -4.93 -6.73 19.12
C ASP A 185 -4.86 -6.04 20.47
N VAL A 186 -5.88 -5.27 20.85
CA VAL A 186 -5.91 -4.54 22.13
C VAL A 186 -5.69 -5.46 23.33
N GLN A 187 -5.99 -6.76 23.22
CA GLN A 187 -5.79 -7.73 24.29
C GLN A 187 -4.35 -8.26 24.38
N LYS A 188 -3.50 -8.01 23.37
CA LYS A 188 -2.12 -8.51 23.32
C LYS A 188 -1.13 -7.35 23.10
N PRO A 189 -0.03 -7.29 23.85
CA PRO A 189 0.95 -6.24 23.63
C PRO A 189 1.66 -6.41 22.27
N GLY A 190 1.89 -5.28 21.60
CA GLY A 190 2.76 -5.17 20.43
C GLY A 190 2.06 -5.34 19.08
N ILE A 191 2.83 -5.08 18.02
CA ILE A 191 2.35 -5.15 16.63
C ILE A 191 2.94 -6.40 15.96
N LYS A 192 2.06 -7.28 15.47
CA LYS A 192 2.47 -8.55 14.84
C LYS A 192 2.38 -8.49 13.32
N LYS A 193 3.43 -8.94 12.64
CA LYS A 193 3.45 -9.05 11.17
C LYS A 193 2.50 -10.16 10.73
N LEU A 194 1.65 -9.87 9.75
CA LEU A 194 0.77 -10.85 9.12
C LEU A 194 1.52 -11.59 8.02
N LYS A 195 1.44 -12.92 8.05
CA LYS A 195 1.87 -13.76 6.94
C LYS A 195 0.67 -13.99 6.04
N ILE A 196 0.64 -13.31 4.90
CA ILE A 196 -0.49 -13.35 3.98
C ILE A 196 -0.53 -14.69 3.24
N SER A 197 -1.28 -15.63 3.78
CA SER A 197 -1.75 -16.82 3.09
C SER A 197 -2.98 -17.35 3.82
N ALA A 198 -3.90 -18.00 3.10
CA ALA A 198 -5.12 -18.55 3.69
C ALA A 198 -4.80 -19.46 4.89
N LYS A 199 -3.81 -20.34 4.76
CA LYS A 199 -3.35 -21.24 5.83
C LYS A 199 -2.90 -20.48 7.09
N ASN A 200 -2.04 -19.48 6.91
CA ASN A 200 -1.47 -18.75 8.05
C ASN A 200 -2.53 -17.90 8.75
N LEU A 201 -3.41 -17.23 8.00
CA LEU A 201 -4.48 -16.41 8.57
C LEU A 201 -5.50 -17.27 9.32
N LYS A 202 -5.92 -18.41 8.76
CA LYS A 202 -6.83 -19.35 9.44
C LYS A 202 -6.24 -19.83 10.76
N SER A 203 -4.96 -20.22 10.75
CA SER A 203 -4.26 -20.64 11.97
C SER A 203 -4.21 -19.51 13.00
N GLU A 204 -3.87 -18.30 12.57
CA GLU A 204 -3.68 -17.13 13.45
C GLU A 204 -4.98 -16.73 14.18
N PHE A 205 -6.12 -16.79 13.49
CA PHE A 205 -7.39 -16.29 13.99
C PHE A 205 -8.43 -17.37 14.33
N SER A 206 -8.04 -18.65 14.28
CA SER A 206 -8.91 -19.81 14.54
C SER A 206 -9.67 -19.76 15.87
N SER A 207 -9.10 -19.13 16.90
CA SER A 207 -9.74 -19.00 18.22
C SER A 207 -10.71 -17.82 18.33
N VAL A 208 -10.80 -16.96 17.31
CA VAL A 208 -11.62 -15.75 17.30
C VAL A 208 -12.81 -15.89 16.36
N ALA A 209 -12.56 -16.27 15.11
CA ALA A 209 -13.60 -16.43 14.09
C ALA A 209 -13.17 -17.40 12.99
N ASP A 210 -14.15 -18.09 12.37
CA ASP A 210 -13.91 -18.81 11.12
C ASP A 210 -13.89 -17.82 9.95
N ILE A 211 -12.71 -17.68 9.33
CA ILE A 211 -12.46 -16.79 8.19
C ILE A 211 -12.39 -17.57 6.85
N SER A 212 -12.81 -18.84 6.85
CA SER A 212 -12.65 -19.73 5.70
C SER A 212 -13.43 -19.28 4.47
N ALA A 213 -14.59 -18.65 4.66
CA ALA A 213 -15.38 -18.13 3.55
C ALA A 213 -14.63 -17.03 2.78
N ILE A 214 -13.95 -16.12 3.49
CA ILE A 214 -13.24 -14.99 2.89
C ILE A 214 -11.92 -15.45 2.25
N THR A 215 -11.16 -16.27 2.97
CA THR A 215 -9.82 -16.72 2.53
C THR A 215 -9.82 -17.76 1.42
N SER A 216 -10.98 -18.36 1.13
CA SER A 216 -11.15 -19.30 0.00
C SER A 216 -11.77 -18.61 -1.24
N GLY A 217 -12.14 -17.34 -1.12
CA GLY A 217 -12.73 -16.57 -2.20
C GLY A 217 -11.68 -16.03 -3.18
N ASP A 218 -12.09 -15.88 -4.43
CA ASP A 218 -11.30 -15.26 -5.50
C ASP A 218 -10.69 -13.91 -5.11
N ASP A 219 -11.40 -13.13 -4.31
CA ASP A 219 -10.99 -11.80 -3.86
C ASP A 219 -9.75 -11.83 -2.96
N PHE A 220 -9.46 -12.95 -2.28
CA PHE A 220 -8.26 -13.06 -1.44
C PHE A 220 -6.98 -12.96 -2.28
N GLU A 221 -6.98 -13.58 -3.46
CA GLU A 221 -5.87 -13.53 -4.41
C GLU A 221 -5.91 -12.29 -5.29
N LYS A 222 -7.12 -11.86 -5.68
CA LYS A 222 -7.31 -10.73 -6.59
C LYS A 222 -7.19 -9.38 -5.91
N ASN A 223 -7.62 -9.22 -4.65
CA ASN A 223 -7.59 -7.98 -3.88
C ASN A 223 -7.38 -8.27 -2.39
N THR A 224 -6.13 -8.61 -2.06
CA THR A 224 -5.73 -8.98 -0.71
C THR A 224 -6.08 -7.93 0.35
N GLU A 225 -5.93 -6.62 0.07
CA GLU A 225 -6.26 -5.59 1.08
C GLU A 225 -7.76 -5.58 1.40
N PHE A 226 -8.62 -5.71 0.38
CA PHE A 226 -10.06 -5.80 0.56
C PHE A 226 -10.44 -7.02 1.41
N ALA A 227 -9.92 -8.21 1.05
CA ALA A 227 -10.17 -9.42 1.83
C ALA A 227 -9.68 -9.30 3.28
N LEU A 228 -8.54 -8.64 3.51
CA LEU A 228 -8.06 -8.36 4.86
C LEU A 228 -9.00 -7.41 5.62
N LYS A 229 -9.53 -6.35 4.99
CA LYS A 229 -10.53 -5.48 5.63
C LYS A 229 -11.77 -6.26 6.05
N GLU A 230 -12.27 -7.17 5.21
CA GLU A 230 -13.41 -8.03 5.54
C GLU A 230 -13.11 -8.98 6.71
N ILE A 231 -11.93 -9.59 6.73
CA ILE A 231 -11.48 -10.42 7.84
C ILE A 231 -11.48 -9.61 9.13
N PHE A 232 -10.88 -8.41 9.13
CA PHE A 232 -10.79 -7.58 10.33
C PHE A 232 -12.16 -7.06 10.77
N ALA A 233 -13.08 -6.79 9.85
CA ALA A 233 -14.46 -6.50 10.19
C ALA A 233 -15.14 -7.68 10.91
N LEU A 234 -14.97 -8.91 10.40
CA LEU A 234 -15.49 -10.10 11.04
C LEU A 234 -14.88 -10.33 12.43
N LEU A 235 -13.56 -10.19 12.59
CA LEU A 235 -12.87 -10.38 13.87
C LEU A 235 -13.34 -9.40 14.95
N ASN A 236 -13.70 -8.17 14.56
CA ASN A 236 -14.22 -7.15 15.48
C ASN A 236 -15.73 -7.27 15.76
N SER A 237 -16.44 -8.17 15.08
CA SER A 237 -17.86 -8.47 15.32
C SER A 237 -18.07 -9.60 16.34
N LYS A 238 -16.99 -10.22 16.80
CA LYS A 238 -16.97 -11.32 17.78
C LYS A 238 -16.48 -10.82 19.13
#